data_AF-A0A8X7P2A9-F1
#
_entry.id   AF-A0A8X7P2A9-F1
#
_cell.length_a   1.000
_cell.length_b   1.000
_cell.length_c   1.000
_cell.angle_alpha   90.00
_cell.angle_beta   90.00
_cell.angle_gamma   90.00
#
_symmetry.space_group_name_H-M   'P 1'
#
loop_
_entity.id
_entity.type
_entity.pdbx_description
1 polymer ?
#
loop_
_entity_poly.entity_id
_entity_poly.type
_entity_poly.pdbx_seq_one_letter_code
_entity_poly.pdbx_strand_id
1 'polypeptide(L)' 'MTIFERANSYYKDSAPELKEERATLLEDWLNMETNFGNLGNVSVVQSKLPKKLKKRKPITREDSSTEYVLLAWY' A
#
# COMPACT_ATOMS: atom_id res chain seq x y z
N MET A 1 -19.23 0.47 -17.84
CA MET A 1 -17.77 0.41 -17.96
C MET A 1 -17.23 1.77 -17.62
N THR A 2 -16.70 1.91 -16.41
CA THR A 2 -16.05 3.16 -15.99
C THR A 2 -14.67 3.24 -16.63
N ILE A 3 -14.13 4.45 -16.80
CA ILE A 3 -12.80 4.65 -17.40
C ILE A 3 -11.70 3.90 -16.63
N PHE A 4 -11.85 3.82 -15.29
CA PHE A 4 -10.97 3.09 -14.41
C PHE A 4 -10.97 1.58 -14.66
N GLU A 5 -12.14 0.97 -14.81
CA GLU A 5 -12.24 -0.48 -15.06
C GLU A 5 -11.49 -0.87 -16.33
N ARG A 6 -11.62 -0.06 -17.39
CA ARG A 6 -10.91 -0.27 -18.66
C ARG A 6 -9.38 -0.18 -18.49
N ALA A 7 -8.91 0.85 -17.79
CA ALA A 7 -7.48 1.04 -17.53
C ALA A 7 -6.93 -0.09 -16.65
N ASN A 8 -7.64 -0.49 -15.60
CA ASN A 8 -7.24 -1.59 -14.72
C ASN A 8 -7.21 -2.93 -15.46
N SER A 9 -8.18 -3.22 -16.33
CA SER A 9 -8.16 -4.42 -17.19
C SER A 9 -6.96 -4.41 -18.13
N TYR A 10 -6.62 -3.28 -18.76
CA TYR A 10 -5.44 -3.18 -19.62
C TYR A 10 -4.14 -3.54 -18.87
N TYR A 11 -3.91 -3.00 -17.67
CA TYR A 11 -2.72 -3.34 -16.87
C TYR A 11 -2.74 -4.78 -16.33
N LYS A 12 -3.89 -5.45 -16.30
CA LYS A 12 -3.98 -6.85 -15.88
C LYS A 12 -3.76 -7.82 -17.04
N ASP A 13 -4.31 -7.49 -18.20
CA ASP A 13 -4.40 -8.42 -19.32
C ASP A 13 -3.33 -8.15 -20.40
N SER A 14 -2.98 -6.87 -20.61
CA SER A 14 -2.11 -6.43 -21.70
C SER A 14 -0.71 -5.99 -21.25
N ALA A 15 -0.56 -5.49 -20.01
CA ALA A 15 0.73 -5.03 -19.49
C ALA A 15 0.99 -5.47 -18.02
N PRO A 16 0.98 -6.79 -17.72
CA PRO A 16 1.10 -7.31 -16.35
C PRO A 16 2.46 -7.05 -15.67
N GLU A 17 3.49 -6.70 -16.43
CA GLU A 17 4.81 -6.29 -15.96
C GLU A 17 4.83 -4.87 -15.36
N LEU A 18 3.92 -4.00 -15.80
CA LEU A 18 3.81 -2.61 -15.34
C LEU A 18 3.04 -2.50 -14.01
N LYS A 19 3.56 -3.19 -12.99
CA LYS A 19 2.91 -3.29 -11.67
C LYS A 19 2.93 -1.98 -10.89
N GLU A 20 3.97 -1.16 -11.08
CA GLU A 20 4.11 0.15 -10.43
C GLU A 20 3.11 1.15 -11.00
N GLU A 21 3.01 1.26 -12.32
CA GLU A 21 2.00 2.10 -13.00
C GLU A 21 0.57 1.71 -12.59
N ARG A 22 0.29 0.41 -12.47
CA ARG A 22 -0.99 -0.08 -11.97
C ARG A 22 -1.22 0.33 -10.50
N ALA A 23 -0.19 0.31 -9.67
CA ALA A 23 -0.31 0.72 -8.27
C ALA A 23 -0.62 2.22 -8.17
N THR A 24 0.08 3.06 -8.93
CA THR A 24 -0.17 4.50 -9.02
C THR A 24 -1.60 4.80 -9.47
N LEU A 25 -2.09 4.14 -10.54
CA LEU A 25 -3.47 4.28 -11.00
C LEU A 25 -4.49 3.95 -9.89
N LEU A 26 -4.25 2.89 -9.11
CA LEU A 26 -5.14 2.46 -8.02
C LEU A 26 -5.10 3.45 -6.84
N GLU A 27 -3.93 3.98 -6.50
CA GLU A 27 -3.76 4.97 -5.44
C GLU A 27 -4.44 6.31 -5.79
N ASP A 28 -4.21 6.81 -7.00
CA ASP A 28 -4.84 8.04 -7.50
C ASP A 28 -6.36 7.91 -7.56
N TRP A 29 -6.87 6.76 -8.03
CA TRP A 29 -8.30 6.50 -8.08
C TRP A 29 -8.92 6.42 -6.68
N LEU A 30 -8.25 5.75 -5.74
CA LEU A 30 -8.70 5.70 -4.35
C LEU A 30 -8.71 7.10 -3.71
N ASN A 31 -7.68 7.90 -3.97
CA ASN A 31 -7.61 9.27 -3.46
C ASN A 31 -8.70 10.16 -4.08
N MET A 32 -9.00 9.98 -5.37
CA MET A 32 -10.14 10.63 -6.02
C MET A 32 -11.45 10.25 -5.31
N GLU A 33 -11.81 8.96 -5.25
CA GLU A 33 -13.06 8.52 -4.62
C GLU A 33 -13.19 8.93 -3.16
N THR A 34 -12.09 8.91 -2.41
CA THR A 34 -12.05 9.33 -1.00
C THR A 34 -12.26 10.85 -0.86
N ASN A 35 -11.68 11.67 -1.75
CA ASN A 35 -11.84 13.13 -1.74
C ASN A 35 -13.23 13.58 -2.22
N PHE A 36 -13.88 12.83 -3.11
CA PHE A 36 -15.25 13.13 -3.51
C PHE A 36 -16.29 12.82 -2.41
N GLY A 37 -15.86 12.27 -1.28
CA GLY A 37 -16.73 11.95 -0.16
C GLY A 37 -17.66 10.78 -0.48
N ASN A 38 -18.18 10.16 0.57
CA ASN A 38 -18.96 8.92 0.59
C ASN A 38 -20.21 8.92 -0.32
N LEU A 39 -20.02 8.84 -1.63
CA LEU A 39 -21.05 8.66 -2.66
C LEU A 39 -20.90 7.32 -3.41
N GLY A 40 -20.08 6.40 -2.91
CA GLY A 40 -19.92 5.09 -3.50
C GLY A 40 -19.06 4.17 -2.66
N ASN A 41 -19.46 2.90 -2.61
CA ASN A 41 -18.90 1.84 -1.77
C ASN A 41 -17.35 1.74 -1.83
N VAL A 42 -16.67 2.48 -0.95
CA VAL A 42 -15.22 2.38 -0.67
C VAL A 42 -14.79 0.92 -0.38
N SER A 43 -15.72 0.09 0.10
CA SER A 43 -15.55 -1.34 0.33
C SER A 43 -15.15 -2.13 -0.93
N VAL A 44 -15.64 -1.76 -2.12
CA VAL A 44 -15.33 -2.46 -3.37
C VAL A 44 -13.86 -2.23 -3.74
N VAL A 45 -13.37 -0.98 -3.68
CA VAL A 45 -11.97 -0.67 -3.98
C VAL A 45 -11.03 -1.26 -2.92
N GLN A 46 -11.36 -1.15 -1.63
CA GLN A 46 -10.58 -1.79 -0.56
C GLN A 46 -10.46 -3.32 -0.72
N SER A 47 -11.49 -4.00 -1.22
CA SER A 47 -11.46 -5.44 -1.46
C SER A 47 -10.52 -5.86 -2.62
N LYS A 48 -10.23 -4.92 -3.52
CA LYS A 48 -9.34 -5.12 -4.69
C LYS A 48 -7.90 -4.71 -4.40
N LEU A 49 -7.65 -3.93 -3.34
CA LEU A 49 -6.30 -3.62 -2.90
C LEU A 49 -5.60 -4.89 -2.42
N PRO A 50 -4.32 -5.10 -2.79
CA PRO A 50 -3.56 -6.25 -2.33
C PRO A 50 -3.42 -6.18 -0.80
N LYS A 51 -4.10 -7.09 -0.11
CA LYS A 51 -3.98 -7.25 1.34
C LYS A 51 -2.51 -7.50 1.66
N LYS A 52 -1.90 -6.59 2.45
CA LYS A 52 -0.50 -6.66 2.89
C LYS A 52 -0.10 -8.11 3.18
N LEU A 53 0.83 -8.61 2.38
CA LEU A 53 1.50 -9.89 2.60
C LEU A 53 2.01 -9.94 4.04
N LYS A 54 1.85 -11.11 4.66
CA LYS A 54 2.13 -11.45 6.06
C LYS A 54 3.33 -10.67 6.63
N LYS A 55 3.13 -10.11 7.82
CA LYS A 55 4.15 -9.44 8.65
C LYS A 55 5.49 -10.18 8.54
N ARG A 56 6.51 -9.51 8.03
CA ARG A 56 7.89 -10.00 8.18
C ARG A 56 8.15 -10.16 9.66
N LYS A 57 8.64 -11.34 10.06
CA LYS A 57 9.02 -11.66 11.44
C LYS A 57 9.89 -10.54 12.00
N PRO A 58 9.69 -10.08 13.25
CA PRO A 58 10.67 -9.22 13.90
C PRO A 58 12.00 -9.98 13.90
N ILE A 59 13.01 -9.39 13.29
CA ILE A 59 14.38 -9.86 13.43
C ILE A 59 14.76 -9.43 14.84
N THR A 60 14.71 -10.35 15.80
CA THR A 60 15.38 -10.18 17.08
C THR A 60 16.86 -10.03 16.77
N ARG A 61 17.34 -8.79 16.74
CA ARG A 61 18.77 -8.50 16.81
C ARG A 61 19.08 -8.42 18.30
N GLU A 62 19.40 -9.57 18.87
CA GLU A 62 20.03 -9.62 20.19
C GLU A 62 21.51 -9.31 20.02
N ASP A 63 21.95 -8.35 20.83
CA ASP A 63 23.26 -8.24 21.45
C ASP A 63 24.20 -7.06 21.06
N SER A 64 24.58 -6.36 22.12
CA SER A 64 25.73 -5.48 22.35
C SER A 64 25.74 -4.05 21.75
N SER A 65 25.24 -3.10 22.53
CA SER A 65 26.03 -1.91 22.89
C SER A 65 25.42 -1.24 24.14
N THR A 66 25.53 -1.95 25.26
CA THR A 66 25.75 -1.35 26.58
C THR A 66 26.92 -0.38 26.49
N GLU A 67 26.69 0.94 26.59
CA GLU A 67 27.60 1.89 27.28
C GLU A 67 27.16 3.37 27.26
N TYR A 68 26.16 3.79 26.50
CA TYR A 68 25.88 5.24 26.35
C TYR A 68 24.76 5.83 27.23
N VAL A 69 24.08 5.03 28.05
CA VAL A 69 22.94 5.53 28.85
C VAL A 69 23.31 5.85 30.32
N LEU A 70 24.50 5.46 30.80
CA LEU A 70 24.88 5.63 32.22
C LEU A 70 25.79 6.84 32.51
N LEU A 71 26.15 7.65 31.52
CA LEU A 71 27.00 8.84 31.72
C LEU A 71 26.26 10.17 31.55
N ALA A 72 24.93 10.16 31.40
CA ALA A 72 24.13 11.38 31.33
C ALA A 72 23.61 11.87 32.71
N TRP A 73 24.02 11.21 33.80
CA TRP A 73 23.64 11.57 35.17
C TRP A 73 24.79 11.38 36.17
N TYR A 74 25.95 11.96 35.88
CA TYR A 74 26.95 12.32 36.89
C TYR A 74 27.62 13.65 36.54
#